data_AF-A0A0D6JAQ2-F1
#
_entry.id   AF-A0A0D6JAQ2-F1
#
_cell.length_a   1.000
_cell.length_b   1.000
_cell.length_c   1.000
_cell.angle_alpha   90.00
_cell.angle_beta   90.00
_cell.angle_gamma   90.00
#
_symmetry.space_group_name_H-M   'P 1'
#
loop_
_entity.id
_entity.type
_entity.pdbx_description
1 polymer ?
#
loop_
_entity_poly.entity_id
_entity_poly.type
_entity_poly.pdbx_seq_one_letter_code
_entity_poly.pdbx_strand_id
1 'polypeptide(L)' 'MDDILYWIVGWAIIAITASAAAGILSAVKNRDYSFWMAWSFLLPPLVLVLLFLPRFKGERPRRPTLDEQEKHW' A
#
# COMPACT_ATOMS: atom_id res chain seq x y z
N MET A 1 6.29 -11.78 29.82
CA MET A 1 5.23 -12.05 28.81
C MET A 1 4.75 -10.75 28.18
N ASP A 2 4.77 -9.66 28.93
CA ASP A 2 4.37 -8.33 28.49
C ASP A 2 5.26 -7.75 27.39
N ASP A 3 6.57 -7.99 27.42
CA ASP A 3 7.50 -7.48 26.40
C ASP A 3 7.14 -7.94 24.97
N ILE A 4 6.75 -9.22 24.82
CA ILE A 4 6.34 -9.78 23.53
C ILE A 4 5.06 -9.10 23.04
N LEU A 5 4.10 -8.88 23.94
CA LEU A 5 2.85 -8.20 23.60
C LEU A 5 3.11 -6.75 23.16
N TYR A 6 3.98 -6.01 23.88
CA TYR A 6 4.38 -4.66 23.48
C TYR A 6 5.00 -4.63 22.08
N TRP A 7 5.87 -5.58 21.76
CA TRP A 7 6.46 -5.69 20.42
C TRP A 7 5.41 -5.96 19.33
N ILE A 8 4.48 -6.88 19.57
CA ILE A 8 3.40 -7.20 18.62
C ILE A 8 2.51 -5.98 18.38
N VAL A 9 2.08 -5.30 19.45
CA VAL A 9 1.22 -4.12 19.34
C VAL A 9 1.95 -2.97 18.64
N GLY A 10 3.21 -2.72 19.01
CA GLY A 10 4.05 -1.73 18.35
C GLY A 10 4.19 -2.00 16.86
N TRP A 11 4.44 -3.25 16.49
CA TRP A 11 4.56 -3.64 15.08
C TRP A 11 3.24 -3.49 14.32
N ALA A 12 2.11 -3.87 14.92
CA ALA A 12 0.79 -3.72 14.30
C ALA A 12 0.45 -2.25 14.03
N ILE A 13 0.72 -1.34 14.98
CA ILE A 13 0.51 0.11 14.80
C ILE A 13 1.38 0.63 13.65
N ILE A 14 2.65 0.25 13.60
CA ILE A 14 3.58 0.63 12.53
C ILE A 14 3.08 0.11 11.17
N ALA A 15 2.61 -1.13 11.10
CA ALA A 15 2.09 -1.73 9.86
C ALA A 15 0.82 -1.03 9.35
N ILE A 16 -0.13 -0.75 10.23
CA ILE A 16 -1.39 -0.07 9.86
C ILE A 16 -1.09 1.37 9.39
N THR A 17 -0.26 2.10 10.13
CA THR A 17 0.11 3.49 9.77
C THR A 17 0.88 3.54 8.45
N ALA A 18 1.82 2.62 8.21
CA ALA A 18 2.54 2.51 6.94
C ALA A 18 1.60 2.19 5.77
N SER A 19 0.66 1.26 5.95
CA SER A 19 -0.35 0.92 4.95
C SER A 19 -1.23 2.12 4.58
N ALA A 20 -1.74 2.84 5.57
CA ALA A 20 -2.54 4.05 5.35
C ALA A 20 -1.75 5.14 4.61
N ALA A 21 -0.51 5.40 5.04
CA ALA A 21 0.38 6.34 4.37
C ALA A 21 0.68 5.93 2.92
N ALA A 22 0.86 4.63 2.64
CA ALA A 22 1.07 4.12 1.30
C ALA A 22 -0.17 4.30 0.40
N GLY A 23 -1.38 4.17 0.96
CA GLY A 23 -2.62 4.50 0.26
C GLY A 23 -2.67 5.95 -0.19
N ILE A 24 -2.31 6.89 0.68
CA ILE A 24 -2.25 8.32 0.37
C ILE A 24 -1.16 8.61 -0.68
N LEU A 25 0.06 8.11 -0.47
CA LEU A 25 1.19 8.36 -1.37
C LEU A 25 0.96 7.76 -2.76
N SER A 26 0.36 6.58 -2.86
CA SER A 26 0.03 5.95 -4.15
C SER A 26 -1.06 6.72 -4.88
N ALA A 27 -1.99 7.38 -4.16
CA ALA A 27 -2.93 8.36 -4.72
C ALA A 27 -2.19 9.48 -5.46
N VAL A 28 -1.33 10.17 -4.70
CA VAL A 28 -0.62 11.37 -5.14
C VAL A 28 0.36 11.03 -6.27
N LYS A 29 1.00 9.86 -6.20
CA LYS A 29 2.00 9.40 -7.16
C LYS A 29 1.43 8.61 -8.34
N ASN A 30 0.10 8.52 -8.47
CA ASN A 30 -0.58 7.84 -9.60
C ASN A 30 -0.18 6.35 -9.74
N ARG A 31 -0.13 5.61 -8.62
CA ARG A 31 0.31 4.19 -8.56
C ARG A 31 -0.77 3.28 -7.99
N ASP A 32 -0.70 1.97 -8.20
CA ASP A 32 -1.72 1.03 -7.69
C ASP A 32 -1.86 1.10 -6.14
N TYR A 33 -3.04 1.49 -5.65
CA TYR A 33 -3.28 1.64 -4.22
C TYR A 33 -3.16 0.32 -3.47
N SER A 34 -3.86 -0.71 -3.96
CA SER A 34 -3.99 -2.01 -3.30
C SER A 34 -2.63 -2.69 -3.17
N PHE A 35 -1.81 -2.61 -4.21
CA PHE A 35 -0.43 -3.10 -4.20
C PHE A 35 0.38 -2.41 -3.11
N TRP A 36 0.45 -1.08 -3.12
CA TRP A 36 1.31 -0.34 -2.20
C TRP A 36 0.84 -0.40 -0.74
N MET A 37 -0.48 -0.44 -0.51
CA MET A 37 -1.05 -0.63 0.83
C MET A 37 -0.74 -2.03 1.38
N ALA A 38 -0.95 -3.09 0.59
CA ALA A 38 -0.70 -4.46 1.03
C ALA A 38 0.78 -4.71 1.36
N TRP A 39 1.68 -4.26 0.48
CA TRP A 39 3.12 -4.43 0.70
C TRP A 39 3.65 -3.57 1.86
N SER A 40 3.11 -2.38 2.07
CA SER A 40 3.49 -1.54 3.21
C SER A 40 2.86 -2.01 4.53
N PHE A 41 1.79 -2.78 4.50
CA PHE A 41 1.28 -3.46 5.70
C PHE A 41 2.19 -4.63 6.10
N LEU A 42 2.59 -5.46 5.12
CA LEU A 42 3.46 -6.62 5.37
C LEU A 42 4.89 -6.22 5.74
N LEU A 43 5.43 -5.21 5.05
CA LEU A 43 6.77 -4.66 5.24
C LEU A 43 6.67 -3.14 5.39
N PRO A 44 6.44 -2.63 6.62
CA PRO A 44 6.24 -1.20 6.88
C PRO A 44 7.27 -0.25 6.27
N PRO A 45 8.59 -0.56 6.25
CA PRO A 45 9.58 0.31 5.64
C PRO A 45 9.39 0.54 4.12
N LEU A 46 8.59 -0.28 3.44
CA LEU A 46 8.35 -0.19 1.99
C LEU A 46 7.62 1.10 1.59
N VAL A 47 6.93 1.75 2.53
CA VAL A 47 6.35 3.09 2.31
C VAL A 47 7.42 4.14 1.97
N LEU A 48 8.66 3.97 2.44
CA LEU A 48 9.78 4.87 2.11
C LEU A 48 10.18 4.73 0.65
N VAL A 49 10.16 3.51 0.10
CA VAL A 49 10.40 3.28 -1.33
C VAL A 49 9.37 4.03 -2.16
N LEU A 50 8.10 3.96 -1.76
CA LEU A 50 7.03 4.72 -2.41
C LEU A 50 7.24 6.22 -2.28
N LEU A 51 7.69 6.71 -1.13
CA LEU A 51 7.96 8.13 -0.88
C LEU A 51 8.99 8.69 -1.87
N PHE A 52 10.07 7.95 -2.14
CA PHE A 52 11.12 8.38 -3.07
C PHE A 52 10.79 8.11 -4.54
N LEU A 53 9.86 7.21 -4.84
CA LEU A 53 9.47 6.90 -6.21
C LEU A 53 8.84 8.13 -6.90
N PRO A 54 9.22 8.47 -8.14
CA PRO A 54 8.58 9.55 -8.87
C PRO A 54 7.12 9.22 -9.17
N ARG A 55 6.31 10.27 -9.35
CA ARG A 55 4.93 10.14 -9.83
C ARG A 55 4.92 9.45 -11.19
N PHE A 56 4.09 8.41 -11.32
CA PHE A 56 3.95 7.68 -12.57
C PHE A 56 3.26 8.58 -13.62
N LYS A 57 3.89 8.71 -14.79
CA LYS A 57 3.38 9.47 -15.93
C LYS A 57 2.67 8.49 -16.87
N GLY A 58 1.38 8.70 -17.13
CA GLY A 58 0.56 7.82 -17.95
C GLY A 58 -0.75 7.45 -17.27
N GLU A 59 -1.51 6.56 -17.91
CA GLU A 59 -2.71 5.98 -17.31
C GLU A 59 -2.35 5.26 -16.02
N ARG A 60 -3.15 5.48 -14.99
CA ARG A 60 -2.93 4.82 -13.71
C ARG A 60 -2.95 3.30 -13.94
N PRO A 61 -1.96 2.54 -13.45
CA PRO A 61 -2.10 1.09 -13.35
C PRO A 61 -3.25 0.81 -12.38
N ARG A 62 -4.44 0.62 -12.94
CA ARG A 62 -5.68 0.28 -12.25
C ARG A 62 -6.00 -1.15 -12.67
N ARG A 63 -6.25 -2.01 -11.69
CA ARG A 63 -6.83 -3.33 -11.98
C ARG A 63 -8.21 -3.14 -12.62
N PRO A 64 -8.51 -3.81 -13.75
CA PRO A 64 -9.82 -3.71 -14.36
C PRO A 64 -10.90 -4.15 -13.38
N THR A 65 -12.06 -3.50 -13.41
CA THR A 65 -13.21 -3.91 -12.57
C THR A 65 -13.74 -5.28 -12.99
N LEU A 66 -14.51 -5.93 -12.11
CA LEU A 66 -15.16 -7.19 -12.46
C LEU A 66 -16.03 -7.03 -13.71
N ASP A 67 -16.85 -5.97 -13.78
CA ASP A 67 -17.68 -5.65 -14.96
C ASP A 67 -16.87 -5.45 -16.25
N GLU A 68 -15.65 -4.89 -16.16
CA GLU A 68 -14.75 -4.72 -17.31
C GLU A 68 -14.18 -6.07 -17.76
N GLN A 69 -13.93 -6.99 -16.82
CA GLN A 69 -13.41 -8.32 -17.11
C GLN A 69 -14.49 -9.23 -17.70
N GLU A 70 -15.74 -9.14 -17.24
CA GLU A 70 -16.88 -9.93 -17.77
C GLU A 70 -17.18 -9.61 -19.24
N LYS A 71 -16.88 -8.41 -19.73
CA LYS A 71 -17.05 -8.06 -21.15
C LYS A 71 -16.10 -8.78 -22.11
N HIS A 72 -15.06 -9.46 -21.62
CA HIS A 72 -14.02 -10.10 -22.42
C HIS A 72 -14.05 -11.64 -22.37
N TRP A 73 -15.07 -12.24 -21.75
CA TRP A 73 -15.37 -13.68 -21.77
C TRP A 73 -16.64 -13.96 -22.58
#